data_AF-S7VTL8-F1
#
_entry.id   AF-S7VTL8-F1
#
_cell.length_a   1.000
_cell.length_b   1.000
_cell.length_c   1.000
_cell.angle_alpha   90.00
_cell.angle_beta   90.00
_cell.angle_gamma   90.00
#
_symmetry.space_group_name_H-M   'P 1'
#
loop_
_entity.id
_entity.type
_entity.pdbx_description
1 polymer ?
#
loop_
_entity_poly.entity_id
_entity_poly.type
_entity_poly.pdbx_seq_one_letter_code
_entity_poly.pdbx_strand_id
1 'polypeptide(L)'
;MAIVYFSGSIKDFTIVIGLFTAGLAFTLQELILSIAGSIYIFLVKVYKPGDRIEINGIKGDVIDVDSIYTTMMEIGQWVSSDNYSGRIVKLSNAFVFKGPIYNYSQDFPFIWDEFNLPIRYGSDIDLAKSIIIKIASETLSDYTANSKAQWNEVVNKFYIEDAEVDPTLAISLTDNWIQFNLRYIVDFKKRRYTKHILNDKIRLEIEKTNGKIVLASTTIELIKIPDLKITRDDAVKS
;
A
#
# COMPACT_ATOMS: atom_id res chain seq x y z
N MET A 1 -32.83 30.26 20.03
CA MET A 1 -34.12 30.06 20.70
C MET A 1 -35.21 30.16 19.65
N ALA A 2 -35.89 29.05 19.32
CA ALA A 2 -37.14 29.11 18.58
C ALA A 2 -38.27 29.06 19.62
N ILE A 3 -38.95 30.18 19.84
CA ILE A 3 -40.14 30.24 20.70
C ILE A 3 -41.31 29.85 19.80
N VAL A 4 -41.81 28.62 19.95
CA VAL A 4 -43.01 28.18 19.26
C VAL A 4 -44.21 28.61 20.10
N TYR A 5 -44.98 29.58 19.60
CA TYR A 5 -46.22 30.03 20.23
C TYR A 5 -47.32 29.02 19.92
N PHE A 6 -47.85 28.34 20.95
CA PHE A 6 -48.88 27.33 20.79
C PHE A 6 -50.27 27.99 20.90
N SER A 7 -50.91 28.24 19.76
CA SER A 7 -52.26 28.81 19.68
C SER A 7 -53.38 27.75 19.68
N GLY A 8 -53.02 26.46 19.75
CA GLY A 8 -53.98 25.33 19.71
C GLY A 8 -54.44 24.95 18.30
N SER A 9 -53.87 25.54 17.25
CA SER A 9 -54.19 25.18 15.86
C SER A 9 -53.43 23.92 15.40
N ILE A 10 -54.03 23.15 14.47
CA ILE A 10 -53.38 21.96 13.85
C ILE A 10 -52.01 22.30 13.24
N LYS A 11 -51.83 23.56 12.82
CA LYS A 11 -50.61 24.08 12.19
C LYS A 11 -49.46 24.19 13.19
N ASP A 12 -49.72 24.64 14.42
CA ASP A 12 -48.69 24.75 15.46
C ASP A 12 -48.21 23.36 15.88
N PHE A 13 -49.12 22.39 15.97
CA PHE A 13 -48.78 21.00 16.24
C PHE A 13 -47.90 20.38 15.13
N THR A 14 -48.20 20.68 13.86
CA THR A 14 -47.39 20.25 12.72
C THR A 14 -45.98 20.83 12.77
N ILE A 15 -45.83 22.11 13.15
CA ILE A 15 -44.53 22.77 13.29
C ILE A 15 -43.72 22.14 14.43
N VAL A 16 -44.34 21.89 15.59
CA VAL A 16 -43.66 21.26 16.74
C VAL A 16 -43.19 19.85 16.39
N ILE A 17 -44.03 19.03 15.77
CA ILE A 17 -43.65 17.68 15.32
C ILE A 17 -42.53 17.76 14.30
N GLY A 18 -42.65 18.61 13.28
CA GLY A 18 -41.62 18.75 12.24
C GLY A 18 -40.25 19.11 12.82
N LEU A 19 -40.20 20.06 13.76
CA LEU A 19 -38.96 20.46 14.43
C LEU A 19 -38.39 19.34 15.31
N PHE A 20 -39.24 18.64 16.05
CA PHE A 20 -38.83 17.51 16.88
C PHE A 20 -38.28 16.36 16.04
N THR A 21 -38.97 15.98 14.96
CA THR A 21 -38.51 14.94 14.03
C THR A 21 -37.20 15.33 13.35
N ALA A 22 -37.03 16.59 12.95
CA ALA A 22 -35.76 17.07 12.38
C ALA A 22 -34.62 16.97 13.40
N GLY A 23 -34.86 17.34 14.66
CA GLY A 23 -33.90 17.18 15.75
C GLY A 23 -33.52 15.71 15.98
N LEU A 24 -34.51 14.82 16.01
CA LEU A 24 -34.29 13.38 16.18
C LEU A 24 -33.53 12.75 15.00
N ALA A 25 -33.84 13.17 13.77
CA ALA A 25 -33.14 12.70 12.58
C ALA A 25 -31.67 13.14 12.59
N PHE A 26 -31.40 14.37 13.03
CA PHE A 26 -30.04 14.89 13.14
C PHE A 26 -29.21 14.13 14.19
N THR A 27 -29.80 13.82 15.35
CA THR A 27 -29.07 13.07 16.40
C THR A 27 -28.86 11.60 16.04
N LEU A 28 -29.81 10.97 15.34
CA LEU A 28 -29.72 9.56 14.93
C LEU A 28 -29.07 9.35 13.57
N GLN A 29 -28.59 10.42 12.92
CA GLN A 29 -28.09 10.36 11.55
C GLN A 29 -27.03 9.27 11.37
N GLU A 30 -26.04 9.16 12.27
CA GLU A 30 -24.97 8.17 12.13
C GLU A 30 -25.46 6.72 12.32
N LEU A 31 -26.47 6.49 13.19
CA LEU A 31 -27.09 5.18 13.35
C LEU A 31 -27.85 4.78 12.09
N ILE A 32 -28.66 5.70 11.54
CA ILE A 32 -29.42 5.48 10.30
C ILE A 32 -28.46 5.19 9.15
N LEU A 33 -27.40 5.98 9.01
CA LEU A 33 -26.37 5.77 7.99
C LEU A 33 -25.61 4.46 8.19
N SER A 34 -25.38 4.02 9.42
CA SER A 34 -24.71 2.73 9.68
C SER A 34 -25.56 1.55 9.25
N ILE A 35 -26.87 1.59 9.50
CA ILE A 35 -27.81 0.55 9.05
C ILE A 35 -27.95 0.57 7.52
N ALA A 36 -28.07 1.75 6.91
CA ALA A 36 -28.04 1.87 5.46
C ALA A 36 -26.72 1.35 4.87
N GLY A 37 -25.61 1.59 5.59
CA GLY A 37 -24.27 1.13 5.25
C GLY A 37 -24.14 -0.39 5.27
N SER A 38 -24.64 -1.09 6.30
CA SER A 38 -24.61 -2.57 6.33
C SER A 38 -25.41 -3.17 5.18
N ILE A 39 -26.59 -2.62 4.89
CA ILE A 39 -27.41 -3.04 3.76
C ILE A 39 -26.66 -2.81 2.44
N TYR A 40 -26.02 -1.64 2.28
CA TYR A 40 -25.22 -1.33 1.10
C TYR A 40 -24.03 -2.30 0.95
N ILE A 41 -23.29 -2.56 2.04
CA ILE A 41 -22.18 -3.52 2.04
C ILE A 41 -22.64 -4.90 1.59
N PHE A 42 -23.77 -5.37 2.12
CA PHE A 42 -24.32 -6.67 1.82
C PHE A 42 -24.83 -6.79 0.38
N LEU A 43 -25.59 -5.80 -0.09
CA LEU A 43 -26.21 -5.81 -1.42
C LEU A 43 -25.19 -5.59 -2.54
N VAL A 44 -24.31 -4.59 -2.38
CA VAL A 44 -23.32 -4.20 -3.38
C VAL A 44 -22.05 -5.05 -3.26
N LYS A 45 -21.85 -5.74 -2.13
CA LYS A 45 -20.69 -6.62 -1.87
C LYS A 45 -19.36 -5.90 -2.05
N VAL A 46 -19.26 -4.66 -1.54
CA VAL A 46 -18.01 -3.87 -1.61
C VAL A 46 -16.85 -4.55 -0.87
N TYR A 47 -17.16 -5.31 0.19
CA TYR A 47 -16.23 -6.19 0.87
C TYR A 47 -16.99 -7.22 1.71
N LYS A 48 -16.30 -8.28 2.14
CA LYS A 48 -16.85 -9.35 2.98
C LYS A 48 -15.83 -9.82 4.03
N PRO A 49 -16.24 -10.58 5.06
CA PRO A 49 -15.31 -11.24 5.98
C PRO A 49 -14.22 -12.03 5.24
N GLY A 50 -12.97 -11.83 5.65
CA GLY A 50 -11.78 -12.38 5.03
C GLY A 50 -11.09 -11.45 4.03
N ASP A 51 -11.75 -10.38 3.59
CA ASP A 51 -11.14 -9.41 2.68
C ASP A 51 -10.13 -8.50 3.40
N ARG A 52 -9.06 -8.12 2.70
CA ARG A 52 -8.15 -7.05 3.13
C ARG A 52 -8.60 -5.74 2.53
N ILE A 53 -8.96 -4.78 3.37
CA ILE A 53 -9.44 -3.48 2.93
C ILE A 53 -8.71 -2.32 3.58
N GLU A 54 -8.73 -1.18 2.91
CA GLU A 54 -8.44 0.12 3.49
C GLU A 54 -9.67 1.02 3.36
N ILE A 55 -10.14 1.53 4.50
CA ILE A 55 -11.23 2.48 4.57
C ILE A 55 -10.83 3.61 5.51
N ASN A 56 -10.92 4.85 5.01
CA ASN A 56 -10.56 6.06 5.76
C ASN A 56 -9.17 5.99 6.43
N GLY A 57 -8.17 5.47 5.72
CA GLY A 57 -6.78 5.35 6.19
C GLY A 57 -6.52 4.21 7.18
N ILE A 58 -7.54 3.39 7.50
CA ILE A 58 -7.42 2.22 8.36
C ILE A 58 -7.35 0.98 7.49
N LYS A 59 -6.24 0.24 7.59
CA LYS A 59 -5.98 -0.97 6.82
C LYS A 59 -6.14 -2.20 7.70
N GLY A 60 -6.76 -3.25 7.18
CA GLY A 60 -6.90 -4.49 7.93
C GLY A 60 -7.70 -5.55 7.21
N ASP A 61 -7.80 -6.71 7.86
CA ASP A 61 -8.60 -7.83 7.37
C ASP A 61 -9.96 -7.83 8.07
N VAL A 62 -11.03 -7.90 7.28
CA VAL A 62 -12.41 -7.91 7.78
C VAL A 62 -12.65 -9.22 8.52
N ILE A 63 -13.04 -9.11 9.80
CA ILE A 63 -13.43 -10.24 10.64
C ILE A 63 -14.92 -10.48 10.49
N ASP A 64 -15.72 -9.42 10.57
CA ASP A 64 -17.18 -9.50 10.58
C ASP A 64 -17.82 -8.17 10.16
N VAL A 65 -19.04 -8.22 9.64
CA VAL A 65 -19.87 -7.05 9.31
C VAL A 65 -21.22 -7.21 9.99
N ASP A 66 -21.40 -6.51 11.10
CA ASP A 66 -22.66 -6.44 11.85
C ASP A 66 -23.55 -5.32 11.26
N SER A 67 -24.76 -5.16 11.81
CA SER A 67 -25.76 -4.18 11.37
C SER A 67 -25.26 -2.73 11.46
N ILE A 68 -24.40 -2.43 12.45
CA ILE A 68 -23.90 -1.07 12.71
C ILE A 68 -22.40 -0.95 12.44
N TYR A 69 -21.62 -2.00 12.73
CA TYR A 69 -20.16 -1.95 12.70
C TYR A 69 -19.54 -3.04 11.84
N THR A 70 -18.47 -2.69 11.13
CA THR A 70 -17.51 -3.62 10.54
C THR A 70 -16.36 -3.82 11.53
N THR A 71 -16.04 -5.07 11.86
CA THR A 71 -14.93 -5.43 12.73
C THR A 71 -13.74 -5.89 11.88
N MET A 72 -12.56 -5.35 12.13
CA MET A 72 -11.34 -5.64 11.37
C MET A 72 -10.15 -5.93 12.28
N MET A 73 -9.28 -6.85 11.85
CA MET A 73 -7.94 -7.01 12.40
C MET A 73 -7.02 -6.01 11.71
N GLU A 74 -6.52 -5.03 12.44
CA GLU A 74 -5.72 -3.96 11.85
C GLU A 74 -4.30 -4.41 11.51
N ILE A 75 -3.79 -3.93 10.38
CA ILE A 75 -2.40 -4.07 9.96
C ILE A 75 -1.68 -2.72 9.96
N GLY A 76 -0.39 -2.73 10.29
CA GLY A 76 0.47 -1.54 10.28
C GLY A 76 0.41 -0.70 11.56
N GLN A 77 0.51 0.63 11.42
CA GLN A 77 0.57 1.63 12.50
C GLN A 77 1.77 1.48 13.44
N TRP A 78 1.66 0.61 14.46
CA TRP A 78 2.71 0.39 15.46
C TRP A 78 3.77 -0.62 15.02
N VAL A 79 3.46 -1.43 14.00
CA VAL A 79 4.38 -2.40 13.41
C VAL A 79 4.64 -2.02 11.96
N SER A 80 5.90 -2.12 11.54
CA SER A 80 6.27 -1.86 10.15
C SER A 80 5.60 -2.85 9.19
N SER A 81 5.01 -2.30 8.13
CA SER A 81 4.39 -2.90 6.94
C SER A 81 3.73 -4.28 7.09
N ASP A 82 2.44 -4.32 6.77
CA ASP A 82 1.57 -5.50 6.51
C ASP A 82 1.46 -6.56 7.61
N ASN A 83 2.11 -6.36 8.75
CA ASN A 83 1.90 -7.18 9.94
C ASN A 83 0.68 -6.69 10.72
N TYR A 84 -0.01 -7.62 11.36
CA TYR A 84 -1.04 -7.29 12.33
C TYR A 84 -0.47 -6.47 13.48
N SER A 85 -1.14 -5.37 13.82
CA SER A 85 -0.78 -4.54 14.96
C SER A 85 -1.20 -5.18 16.29
N GLY A 86 -2.00 -6.24 16.24
CA GLY A 86 -2.68 -6.86 17.39
C GLY A 86 -3.94 -6.10 17.82
N ARG A 87 -4.33 -5.03 17.12
CA ARG A 87 -5.55 -4.27 17.41
C ARG A 87 -6.72 -4.77 16.59
N ILE A 88 -7.87 -4.89 17.26
CA ILE A 88 -9.16 -5.06 16.59
C ILE A 88 -9.83 -3.70 16.52
N VAL A 89 -10.22 -3.29 15.32
CA VAL A 89 -10.88 -2.01 15.08
C VAL A 89 -12.34 -2.26 14.72
N LYS A 90 -13.25 -1.48 15.31
CA LYS A 90 -14.67 -1.45 14.96
C LYS A 90 -14.97 -0.13 14.26
N LEU A 91 -15.42 -0.22 13.02
CA LEU A 91 -15.74 0.93 12.18
C LEU A 91 -17.24 0.99 11.97
N SER A 92 -17.84 2.16 12.14
CA SER A 92 -19.24 2.34 11.76
C SER A 92 -19.40 2.07 10.26
N ASN A 93 -20.44 1.34 9.89
CA ASN A 93 -20.75 1.09 8.49
C ASN A 93 -21.14 2.37 7.74
N ALA A 94 -21.41 3.48 8.44
CA ALA A 94 -21.60 4.78 7.79
C ALA A 94 -20.34 5.26 7.04
N PHE A 95 -19.16 4.71 7.36
CA PHE A 95 -17.91 5.07 6.71
C PHE A 95 -17.87 4.70 5.22
N VAL A 96 -18.71 3.76 4.76
CA VAL A 96 -18.76 3.41 3.32
C VAL A 96 -19.18 4.59 2.45
N PHE A 97 -19.86 5.59 3.03
CA PHE A 97 -20.32 6.79 2.34
C PHE A 97 -19.35 7.98 2.48
N LYS A 98 -18.28 7.84 3.29
CA LYS A 98 -17.38 8.96 3.63
C LYS A 98 -16.15 9.06 2.73
N GLY A 99 -15.89 8.06 1.88
CA GLY A 99 -14.72 8.05 0.99
C GLY A 99 -14.55 6.75 0.22
N PRO A 100 -13.45 6.60 -0.52
CA PRO A 100 -13.16 5.37 -1.26
C PRO A 100 -12.88 4.21 -0.30
N ILE A 101 -13.20 3.01 -0.78
CA ILE A 101 -12.87 1.75 -0.13
C ILE A 101 -11.90 1.03 -1.06
N TYR A 102 -10.68 0.79 -0.59
CA TYR A 102 -9.70 0.01 -1.36
C TYR A 102 -9.80 -1.43 -0.91
N ASN A 103 -10.15 -2.34 -1.82
CA ASN A 103 -10.20 -3.77 -1.56
C ASN A 103 -9.01 -4.44 -2.26
N TYR A 104 -8.14 -5.08 -1.49
CA TYR A 104 -6.90 -5.71 -1.95
C TYR A 104 -7.06 -7.20 -2.29
N SER A 105 -8.26 -7.76 -2.11
CA SER A 105 -8.48 -9.22 -2.11
C SER A 105 -9.75 -9.67 -2.84
N GLN A 106 -10.46 -8.78 -3.52
CA GLN A 106 -11.77 -9.06 -4.11
C GLN A 106 -11.67 -9.87 -5.41
N ASP A 107 -11.55 -9.19 -6.55
CA ASP A 107 -11.55 -9.81 -7.87
C ASP A 107 -10.12 -10.10 -8.39
N PHE A 108 -9.11 -9.48 -7.79
CA PHE A 108 -7.71 -9.68 -8.16
C PHE A 108 -7.05 -10.69 -7.22
N PRO A 109 -6.50 -11.81 -7.74
CA PRO A 109 -5.87 -12.84 -6.90
C PRO A 109 -4.49 -12.43 -6.37
N PHE A 110 -3.95 -11.30 -6.84
CA PHE A 110 -2.64 -10.76 -6.50
C PHE A 110 -2.66 -9.24 -6.49
N ILE A 111 -1.61 -8.68 -5.88
CA ILE A 111 -1.24 -7.28 -5.98
C ILE A 111 0.14 -7.17 -6.62
N TRP A 112 0.45 -6.03 -7.24
CA TRP A 112 1.82 -5.70 -7.62
C TRP A 112 2.57 -5.16 -6.41
N ASP A 113 3.77 -5.67 -6.19
CA ASP A 113 4.72 -5.15 -5.23
C ASP A 113 6.05 -4.85 -5.94
N GLU A 114 6.82 -3.96 -5.33
CA GLU A 114 8.14 -3.59 -5.85
C GLU A 114 9.13 -3.30 -4.73
N PHE A 115 10.40 -3.45 -5.05
CA PHE A 115 11.47 -2.96 -4.20
C PHE A 115 12.73 -2.59 -4.97
N ASN A 116 13.50 -1.73 -4.31
CA ASN A 116 14.67 -1.08 -4.83
C ASN A 116 15.95 -1.80 -4.35
N LEU A 117 16.81 -2.17 -5.30
CA LEU A 117 18.13 -2.73 -5.09
C LEU A 117 19.19 -1.75 -5.62
N PRO A 118 20.00 -1.13 -4.74
CA PRO A 118 21.03 -0.20 -5.17
C PRO A 118 22.29 -0.98 -5.60
N ILE A 119 22.68 -0.86 -6.87
CA ILE A 119 23.88 -1.52 -7.43
C ILE A 119 24.98 -0.47 -7.65
N ARG A 120 26.16 -0.69 -7.07
CA ARG A 120 27.29 0.24 -7.16
C ARG A 120 27.76 0.40 -8.61
N TYR A 121 28.04 1.63 -9.01
CA TYR A 121 28.74 1.92 -10.26
C TYR A 121 30.06 1.14 -10.36
N GLY A 122 30.34 0.61 -11.56
CA GLY A 122 31.48 -0.29 -11.80
C GLY A 122 31.21 -1.77 -11.54
N SER A 123 30.02 -2.13 -11.03
CA SER A 123 29.56 -3.52 -11.03
C SER A 123 29.23 -4.00 -12.44
N ASP A 124 29.23 -5.32 -12.65
CA ASP A 124 28.72 -5.94 -13.88
C ASP A 124 27.17 -5.88 -13.89
N ILE A 125 26.64 -4.90 -14.62
CA ILE A 125 25.21 -4.56 -14.63
C ILE A 125 24.39 -5.61 -15.38
N ASP A 126 24.91 -6.14 -16.48
CA ASP A 126 24.23 -7.17 -17.26
C ASP A 126 24.16 -8.49 -16.46
N LEU A 127 25.25 -8.84 -15.77
CA LEU A 127 25.25 -9.98 -14.85
C LEU A 127 24.25 -9.77 -13.72
N ALA A 128 24.23 -8.59 -13.08
CA ALA A 128 23.28 -8.28 -12.02
C ALA A 128 21.82 -8.39 -12.49
N LYS A 129 21.52 -7.85 -13.68
CA LYS A 129 20.20 -7.92 -14.30
C LYS A 129 19.77 -9.38 -14.49
N SER A 130 20.66 -10.21 -15.05
CA SER A 130 20.37 -11.62 -15.31
C SER A 130 20.10 -12.41 -14.03
N ILE A 131 20.89 -12.20 -12.98
CA ILE A 131 20.75 -12.89 -11.69
C ILE A 131 19.43 -12.50 -11.03
N ILE A 132 19.13 -11.20 -10.93
CA ILE A 132 17.94 -10.71 -10.23
C ILE A 132 16.66 -11.18 -10.93
N ILE A 133 16.57 -11.04 -12.25
CA ILE A 133 15.41 -11.51 -13.02
C ILE A 133 15.26 -13.03 -12.87
N LYS A 134 16.35 -13.79 -13.04
CA LYS A 134 16.31 -15.26 -12.92
C LYS A 134 15.76 -15.70 -11.55
N ILE A 135 16.28 -15.14 -10.45
CA ILE A 135 15.83 -15.49 -9.11
C ILE A 135 14.36 -15.12 -8.90
N ALA A 136 13.93 -13.96 -9.40
CA ALA A 136 12.54 -13.53 -9.32
C ALA A 136 11.62 -14.48 -10.09
N SER A 137 11.95 -14.78 -11.35
CA SER A 137 11.20 -15.71 -12.19
C SER A 137 11.14 -17.12 -11.60
N GLU A 138 12.25 -17.67 -11.09
CA GLU A 138 12.28 -19.01 -10.47
C GLU A 138 11.52 -19.07 -9.15
N THR A 139 11.55 -18.00 -8.35
CA THR A 139 10.86 -17.98 -7.05
C THR A 139 9.37 -17.78 -7.20
N LEU A 140 8.94 -17.09 -8.26
CA LEU A 140 7.54 -16.73 -8.49
C LEU A 140 6.88 -17.58 -9.58
N SER A 141 7.59 -18.48 -10.26
CA SER A 141 7.09 -19.24 -11.42
C SER A 141 5.73 -19.87 -11.17
N ASP A 142 5.60 -20.60 -10.06
CA ASP A 142 4.38 -21.33 -9.72
C ASP A 142 3.23 -20.36 -9.40
N TYR A 143 3.55 -19.25 -8.73
CA TYR A 143 2.56 -18.24 -8.39
C TYR A 143 2.09 -17.48 -9.62
N THR A 144 3.01 -17.04 -10.48
CA THR A 144 2.71 -16.35 -11.73
C THR A 144 1.94 -17.25 -12.69
N ALA A 145 2.32 -18.52 -12.85
CA ALA A 145 1.60 -19.47 -13.70
C ALA A 145 0.14 -19.68 -13.25
N ASN A 146 -0.08 -19.92 -11.95
CA ASN A 146 -1.42 -20.08 -11.39
C ASN A 146 -2.24 -18.78 -11.47
N SER A 147 -1.59 -17.64 -11.23
CA SER A 147 -2.23 -16.33 -11.28
C SER A 147 -2.59 -15.90 -12.69
N LYS A 148 -1.80 -16.27 -13.71
CA LYS A 148 -2.04 -15.92 -15.12
C LYS A 148 -3.32 -16.57 -15.66
N ALA A 149 -3.62 -17.81 -15.22
CA ALA A 149 -4.87 -18.48 -15.56
C ALA A 149 -6.09 -17.71 -15.01
N GLN A 150 -6.03 -17.28 -13.75
CA GLN A 150 -7.08 -16.47 -13.13
C GLN A 150 -7.12 -15.03 -13.68
N TRP A 151 -5.96 -14.48 -14.04
CA TRP A 151 -5.81 -13.13 -14.60
C TRP A 151 -6.56 -12.99 -15.92
N ASN A 152 -6.45 -13.99 -16.80
CA ASN A 152 -7.18 -13.99 -18.07
C ASN A 152 -8.71 -13.92 -17.86
N GLU A 153 -9.25 -14.56 -16.82
CA GLU A 153 -10.68 -14.44 -16.49
C GLU A 153 -11.04 -13.02 -16.02
N VAL A 154 -10.17 -12.39 -15.23
CA VAL A 154 -10.35 -11.03 -14.71
C VAL A 154 -10.22 -9.97 -15.81
N VAL A 155 -9.21 -10.05 -16.67
CA VAL A 155 -9.02 -9.15 -17.83
C VAL A 155 -10.24 -9.15 -18.73
N ASN A 156 -10.75 -10.35 -19.05
CA ASN A 156 -11.97 -10.50 -19.85
C ASN A 156 -13.22 -9.93 -19.16
N LYS A 157 -13.29 -10.01 -17.82
CA LYS A 157 -14.42 -9.47 -17.04
C LYS A 157 -14.40 -7.94 -16.97
N PHE A 158 -13.22 -7.32 -16.87
CA PHE A 158 -13.09 -5.88 -16.59
C PHE A 158 -12.58 -5.03 -17.76
N TYR A 159 -12.28 -5.62 -18.93
CA TYR A 159 -11.76 -4.92 -20.12
C TYR A 159 -10.52 -4.06 -19.82
N ILE A 160 -9.64 -4.57 -18.95
CA ILE A 160 -8.39 -3.89 -18.57
C ILE A 160 -7.30 -4.26 -19.59
N GLU A 161 -6.34 -3.37 -19.81
CA GLU A 161 -5.13 -3.68 -20.58
C GLU A 161 -4.42 -4.91 -20.00
N ASP A 162 -3.88 -5.78 -20.86
CA ASP A 162 -3.17 -6.99 -20.44
C ASP A 162 -1.86 -6.61 -19.73
N ALA A 163 -1.97 -6.41 -18.42
CA ALA A 163 -0.84 -6.01 -17.61
C ALA A 163 0.17 -7.15 -17.50
N GLU A 164 1.45 -6.82 -17.66
CA GLU A 164 2.53 -7.79 -17.50
C GLU A 164 2.57 -8.32 -16.05
N VAL A 165 2.23 -9.60 -15.89
CA VAL A 165 2.25 -10.33 -14.61
C VAL A 165 3.62 -10.93 -14.31
N ASP A 166 4.47 -11.04 -15.33
CA ASP A 166 5.81 -11.58 -15.21
C ASP A 166 6.72 -10.57 -14.48
N PRO A 167 7.70 -11.03 -13.66
CA PRO A 167 8.58 -10.12 -12.94
C PRO A 167 9.39 -9.25 -13.89
N THR A 168 9.36 -7.93 -13.68
CA THR A 168 10.07 -6.96 -14.51
C THR A 168 11.11 -6.19 -13.69
N LEU A 169 12.18 -5.79 -14.36
CA LEU A 169 13.29 -5.08 -13.73
C LEU A 169 13.57 -3.78 -14.49
N ALA A 170 13.24 -2.66 -13.86
CA ALA A 170 13.57 -1.33 -14.36
C ALA A 170 14.91 -0.85 -13.79
N ILE A 171 15.64 -0.07 -14.59
CA ILE A 171 16.93 0.49 -14.21
C ILE A 171 16.82 2.02 -14.24
N SER A 172 17.31 2.68 -13.20
CA SER A 172 17.42 4.13 -13.13
C SER A 172 18.81 4.53 -12.64
N LEU A 173 19.41 5.55 -13.24
CA LEU A 173 20.71 6.07 -12.84
C LEU A 173 20.52 7.14 -11.75
N THR A 174 21.24 7.03 -10.64
CA THR A 174 21.26 8.04 -9.55
C THR A 174 22.66 8.62 -9.40
N ASP A 175 22.84 9.62 -8.54
CA ASP A 175 24.16 10.24 -8.32
C ASP A 175 25.18 9.26 -7.71
N ASN A 176 24.70 8.27 -6.94
CA ASN A 176 25.56 7.41 -6.12
C ASN A 176 25.57 5.94 -6.56
N TRP A 177 24.52 5.48 -7.26
CA TRP A 177 24.38 4.08 -7.69
C TRP A 177 23.40 3.91 -8.87
N ILE A 178 23.40 2.72 -9.46
CA ILE A 178 22.39 2.28 -10.41
C ILE A 178 21.25 1.63 -9.63
N GLN A 179 20.07 2.23 -9.66
CA GLN A 179 18.88 1.76 -8.97
C GLN A 179 18.17 0.71 -9.82
N PHE A 180 18.11 -0.51 -9.30
CA PHE A 180 17.29 -1.57 -9.86
C PHE A 180 15.95 -1.57 -9.13
N ASN A 181 14.84 -1.50 -9.85
CA ASN A 181 13.49 -1.61 -9.31
C ASN A 181 12.88 -2.91 -9.83
N LEU A 182 12.74 -3.89 -8.94
CA LEU A 182 12.15 -5.19 -9.26
C LEU A 182 10.66 -5.12 -8.93
N ARG A 183 9.81 -5.27 -9.95
CA ARG A 183 8.36 -5.32 -9.85
C ARG A 183 7.88 -6.76 -10.08
N TYR A 184 6.94 -7.21 -9.26
CA TYR A 184 6.38 -8.56 -9.34
C TYR A 184 4.97 -8.62 -8.78
N ILE A 185 4.26 -9.72 -9.06
CA ILE A 185 2.95 -10.01 -8.48
C ILE A 185 3.09 -10.89 -7.24
N VAL A 186 2.23 -10.67 -6.24
CA VAL A 186 2.23 -11.44 -4.99
C VAL A 186 0.86 -11.44 -4.33
N ASP A 187 0.58 -12.47 -3.54
CA ASP A 187 -0.58 -12.53 -2.66
C ASP A 187 -0.46 -11.41 -1.59
N PHE A 188 -1.55 -10.65 -1.41
CA PHE A 188 -1.61 -9.53 -0.46
C PHE A 188 -1.28 -9.92 0.99
N LYS A 189 -1.45 -11.20 1.37
CA LYS A 189 -1.06 -11.73 2.69
C LYS A 189 0.42 -12.11 2.77
N LYS A 190 1.05 -12.42 1.64
CA LYS A 190 2.44 -12.92 1.58
C LYS A 190 3.46 -11.87 1.14
N ARG A 191 3.03 -10.65 0.81
CA ARG A 191 3.89 -9.54 0.34
C ARG A 191 5.23 -9.44 1.06
N ARG A 192 5.23 -9.29 2.39
CA ARG A 192 6.45 -9.18 3.21
C ARG A 192 7.33 -10.44 3.15
N TYR A 193 6.71 -11.62 3.22
CA TYR A 193 7.42 -12.90 3.22
C TYR A 193 8.12 -13.15 1.88
N THR A 194 7.40 -12.94 0.77
CA THR A 194 7.95 -13.05 -0.58
C THR A 194 9.07 -12.04 -0.81
N LYS A 195 8.88 -10.78 -0.41
CA LYS A 195 9.93 -9.75 -0.48
C LYS A 195 11.18 -10.17 0.28
N HIS A 196 11.03 -10.76 1.48
CA HIS A 196 12.16 -11.27 2.24
C HIS A 196 12.90 -12.39 1.52
N ILE A 197 12.18 -13.40 0.99
CA ILE A 197 12.80 -14.50 0.23
C ILE A 197 13.56 -13.98 -0.98
N LEU A 198 12.97 -13.07 -1.74
CA LEU A 198 13.61 -12.49 -2.92
C LEU A 198 14.89 -11.74 -2.52
N ASN A 199 14.84 -10.90 -1.49
CA ASN A 199 16.01 -10.17 -1.02
C ASN A 199 17.11 -11.13 -0.53
N ASP A 200 16.77 -12.17 0.23
CA ASP A 200 17.76 -13.11 0.76
C ASP A 200 18.41 -13.95 -0.35
N LYS A 201 17.63 -14.50 -1.27
CA LYS A 201 18.17 -15.25 -2.43
C LYS A 201 19.05 -14.37 -3.32
N ILE A 202 18.62 -13.14 -3.62
CA ILE A 202 19.38 -12.19 -4.42
C ILE A 202 20.71 -11.84 -3.72
N ARG A 203 20.67 -11.56 -2.41
CA ARG A 203 21.88 -11.31 -1.62
C ARG A 203 22.87 -12.46 -1.71
N LEU A 204 22.40 -13.69 -1.49
CA LEU A 204 23.25 -14.89 -1.51
C LEU A 204 23.91 -15.12 -2.88
N GLU A 205 23.19 -14.88 -3.98
CA GLU A 205 23.78 -15.02 -5.32
C GLU A 205 24.75 -13.87 -5.66
N ILE A 206 24.47 -12.64 -5.23
CA ILE A 206 25.40 -11.53 -5.39
C ILE A 206 26.71 -11.81 -4.64
N GLU A 207 26.66 -12.34 -3.42
CA GLU A 207 27.84 -12.71 -2.62
C GLU A 207 28.72 -13.76 -3.34
N LYS A 208 28.11 -14.72 -4.06
CA LYS A 208 28.84 -15.73 -4.85
C LYS A 208 29.57 -15.17 -6.06
N THR A 209 29.27 -13.94 -6.49
CA THR A 209 29.95 -13.32 -7.64
C THR A 209 31.36 -12.80 -7.32
N ASN A 210 31.87 -13.01 -6.10
CA ASN A 210 33.21 -12.61 -5.66
C ASN A 210 33.54 -11.14 -5.98
N GLY A 211 32.57 -10.24 -5.78
CA GLY A 211 32.76 -8.79 -5.94
C GLY A 211 32.56 -8.24 -7.35
N LYS A 212 32.13 -9.06 -8.33
CA LYS A 212 31.69 -8.54 -9.65
C LYS A 212 30.43 -7.68 -9.54
N ILE A 213 29.58 -7.99 -8.57
CA ILE A 213 28.40 -7.18 -8.22
C ILE A 213 28.57 -6.73 -6.78
N VAL A 214 28.42 -5.42 -6.55
CA VAL A 214 28.50 -4.84 -5.22
C VAL A 214 27.24 -4.03 -4.96
N LEU A 215 26.53 -4.35 -3.89
CA LEU A 215 25.42 -3.52 -3.41
C LEU A 215 25.98 -2.19 -2.92
N ALA A 216 25.40 -1.07 -3.36
CA ALA A 216 25.87 0.23 -2.96
C ALA A 216 25.49 0.52 -1.50
N SER A 217 26.43 1.08 -0.75
CA SER A 217 26.16 1.85 0.46
C SER A 217 26.24 3.34 0.12
N THR A 218 25.60 4.20 0.92
CA THR A 218 25.73 5.65 0.79
C THR A 218 27.21 6.02 0.74
N THR A 219 27.68 6.47 -0.41
CA THR A 219 29.05 6.92 -0.60
C THR A 219 29.07 8.43 -0.41
N ILE A 220 29.77 8.91 0.61
CA ILE A 220 30.00 10.34 0.81
C ILE A 220 31.31 10.67 0.09
N GLU A 221 31.24 11.46 -0.98
CA GLU A 221 32.44 11.95 -1.64
C GLU A 221 33.08 13.05 -0.77
N LEU A 222 34.25 12.76 -0.20
CA LEU A 222 35.07 13.77 0.46
C LEU A 222 35.67 14.66 -0.64
N ILE A 223 35.17 15.88 -0.76
CA ILE A 223 35.73 16.89 -1.67
C ILE A 223 37.23 17.02 -1.34
N LYS A 224 38.08 16.77 -2.34
CA LYS A 224 39.54 16.92 -2.22
C LYS A 224 39.87 18.24 -1.53
N ILE A 225 40.55 18.15 -0.39
CA ILE A 225 41.11 19.32 0.28
C ILE A 225 42.03 20.00 -0.73
N PRO A 226 41.82 21.29 -1.05
CA PRO A 226 42.65 21.97 -2.05
C PRO A 226 44.11 21.94 -1.61
N ASP A 227 45.02 21.65 -2.55
CA ASP A 227 46.45 21.68 -2.31
C ASP A 227 46.86 23.13 -1.94
N LEU A 228 47.04 23.38 -0.64
CA LEU A 228 47.59 24.61 -0.11
C LEU A 228 49.08 24.70 -0.52
N LYS A 229 49.33 25.27 -1.71
CA LYS A 229 50.67 25.73 -2.09
C LYS A 229 51.03 26.95 -1.24
N ILE A 230 51.60 26.72 -0.07
CA ILE A 230 52.25 27.78 0.71
C ILE A 230 53.52 28.16 -0.05
N THR A 231 53.44 29.27 -0.78
CA THR A 231 54.62 29.91 -1.36
C THR A 231 55.25 30.72 -0.24
N ARG A 232 56.39 30.26 0.30
CA ARG A 232 57.20 31.11 1.17
C ARG A 232 57.83 32.17 0.28
N ASP A 233 57.33 33.41 0.37
CA ASP A 233 58.08 34.57 -0.06
C ASP A 233 59.28 34.70 0.88
N ASP A 234 60.41 34.14 0.45
CA ASP A 234 61.71 34.51 0.98
C ASP A 234 61.94 35.98 0.62
N ALA A 235 61.56 36.86 1.54
CA ALA A 235 61.93 38.27 1.51
C ALA A 235 63.46 38.37 1.61
N VAL A 236 64.12 38.39 0.45
CA VAL A 236 65.52 38.74 0.30
C VAL A 236 65.65 40.27 0.37
N LYS A 237 66.23 40.70 1.50
CA LYS A 237 67.15 41.85 1.70
C LYS A 237 66.78 43.24 1.17
N SER A 238 66.73 44.20 2.10
CA SER A 238 67.75 45.26 2.19
C SER A 238 67.95 45.69 3.64
#